data_AF-A0A895YF47-F1
#
_entry.id   AF-A0A895YF47-F1
#
_cell.length_a   1.000
_cell.length_b   1.000
_cell.length_c   1.000
_cell.angle_alpha   90.00
_cell.angle_beta   90.00
_cell.angle_gamma   90.00
#
_symmetry.space_group_name_H-M   'P 1'
#
loop_
_entity.id
_entity.type
_entity.pdbx_description
1 polymer ?
#
loop_
_entity_poly.entity_id
_entity_poly.type
_entity_poly.pdbx_seq_one_letter_code
_entity_poly.pdbx_strand_id
1 'polypeptide(L)'
;MAEGEQARLVAWTWELHSVHDRLRDALAVTREAVAAGAPAEPATRDLLLFCHGFCAALAAHHEGEDRQLFPAIAEQYPELREALRYLQQDHSMIEHLLGGLQAAVARAAPPEELSRHLEGLAAIMESHFRYEERQLRQVLATLALDAEPGAVLGPLWAPSPAAADP
;
A
#
# COMPACT_ATOMS: atom_id res chain seq x y z
N MET A 1 28.40 28.44 -0.09
CA MET A 1 28.16 26.99 -0.16
C MET A 1 26.65 26.82 -0.23
N ALA A 2 26.11 26.67 -1.44
CA ALA A 2 24.67 26.72 -1.71
C ALA A 2 24.34 25.86 -2.94
N GLU A 3 24.83 24.63 -2.98
CA GLU A 3 24.84 23.80 -4.20
C GLU A 3 24.60 22.30 -3.92
N GLY A 4 23.87 21.96 -2.84
CA GLY A 4 23.58 20.57 -2.48
C GLY A 4 22.10 20.24 -2.25
N GLU A 5 21.19 21.21 -2.35
CA GLU A 5 19.80 21.05 -1.90
C GLU A 5 18.85 21.74 -2.88
N GLN A 6 19.06 21.56 -4.19
CA GLN A 6 17.92 21.61 -5.10
C GLN A 6 17.06 20.40 -4.75
N ALA A 7 16.11 20.60 -3.83
CA ALA A 7 15.07 19.64 -3.50
C ALA A 7 14.53 19.06 -4.80
N ARG A 8 14.83 17.77 -5.04
CA ARG A 8 14.23 17.03 -6.15
C ARG A 8 12.73 17.19 -5.97
N LEU A 9 12.05 17.86 -6.89
CA LEU A 9 10.59 17.86 -6.92
C LEU A 9 10.16 16.39 -6.97
N VAL A 10 9.70 15.86 -5.84
CA VAL A 10 9.15 14.51 -5.76
C VAL A 10 7.78 14.58 -6.41
N ALA A 11 7.65 13.94 -7.56
CA ALA A 11 6.35 13.76 -8.18
C ALA A 11 5.64 12.60 -7.46
N TRP A 12 4.91 12.92 -6.39
CA TRP A 12 4.19 11.97 -5.54
C TRP A 12 3.30 11.00 -6.33
N THR A 13 2.79 11.43 -7.48
CA THR A 13 2.04 10.57 -8.41
C THR A 13 2.82 9.32 -8.78
N TRP A 14 4.11 9.42 -9.08
CA TRP A 14 4.92 8.25 -9.47
C TRP A 14 5.27 7.37 -8.28
N GLU A 15 5.58 7.99 -7.14
CA GLU A 15 5.92 7.26 -5.91
C GLU A 15 4.72 6.43 -5.43
N LEU A 16 3.52 7.01 -5.44
CA LEU A 16 2.27 6.32 -5.08
C LEU A 16 2.00 5.13 -6.00
N HIS A 17 1.98 5.35 -7.33
CA HIS A 17 1.77 4.27 -8.30
C HIS A 17 2.81 3.14 -8.12
N SER A 18 4.08 3.49 -7.88
CA SER A 18 5.13 2.49 -7.68
C SER A 18 4.92 1.66 -6.42
N VAL A 19 4.39 2.23 -5.34
CA VAL A 19 4.05 1.49 -4.12
C VAL A 19 2.83 0.60 -4.34
N HIS A 20 1.81 1.08 -5.05
CA HIS A 20 0.65 0.25 -5.43
C HIS A 20 1.05 -0.96 -6.26
N ASP A 21 1.93 -0.79 -7.24
CA ASP A 21 2.43 -1.91 -8.05
C ASP A 21 3.17 -2.94 -7.20
N ARG A 22 4.02 -2.49 -6.26
CA ARG A 22 4.70 -3.41 -5.32
C ARG A 22 3.73 -4.10 -4.37
N LEU A 23 2.65 -3.44 -3.95
CA LEU A 23 1.59 -4.05 -3.13
C LEU A 23 0.80 -5.10 -3.93
N ARG A 24 0.51 -4.84 -5.21
CA ARG A 24 -0.08 -5.82 -6.13
C ARG A 24 0.82 -7.05 -6.27
N ASP A 25 2.13 -6.84 -6.46
CA ASP A 25 3.12 -7.93 -6.57
C ASP A 25 3.21 -8.74 -5.26
N ALA A 26 3.27 -8.06 -4.11
CA ALA A 26 3.31 -8.72 -2.81
C ALA A 26 2.06 -9.58 -2.54
N LEU A 27 0.87 -9.09 -2.94
CA LEU A 27 -0.37 -9.86 -2.87
C LEU A 27 -0.33 -11.08 -3.80
N ALA A 28 0.19 -10.92 -5.03
CA ALA A 28 0.33 -12.03 -5.97
C ALA A 28 1.22 -13.15 -5.41
N VAL A 29 2.40 -12.80 -4.90
CA VAL A 29 3.34 -13.74 -4.25
C VAL A 29 2.67 -14.43 -3.05
N THR A 30 1.93 -13.69 -2.23
CA THR A 30 1.21 -14.26 -1.08
C THR A 30 0.15 -15.27 -1.52
N ARG A 31 -0.59 -14.99 -2.58
CA ARG A 31 -1.60 -15.91 -3.15
C ARG A 31 -0.97 -17.16 -3.75
N GLU A 32 0.15 -17.02 -4.46
CA GLU A 32 0.91 -18.15 -4.99
C GLU A 32 1.44 -19.06 -3.88
N ALA A 33 1.95 -18.47 -2.79
CA ALA A 33 2.42 -19.21 -1.62
C ALA A 33 1.28 -20.00 -0.94
N VAL A 34 0.08 -19.40 -0.81
CA VAL A 34 -1.11 -20.14 -0.29
C VAL A 34 -1.49 -21.27 -1.22
N ALA A 35 -1.56 -21.02 -2.53
CA ALA A 35 -1.97 -22.01 -3.53
C ALA A 35 -0.99 -23.20 -3.64
N ALA A 36 0.31 -22.97 -3.41
CA ALA A 36 1.34 -24.00 -3.45
C ALA A 36 1.35 -24.93 -2.21
N GLY A 37 0.56 -24.63 -1.17
CA GLY A 37 0.62 -25.32 0.13
C GLY A 37 0.12 -26.78 0.13
N ALA A 38 1.03 -27.74 -0.01
CA ALA A 38 0.90 -29.14 0.48
C ALA A 38 1.76 -29.34 1.76
N PRO A 39 1.44 -30.30 2.65
CA PRO A 39 1.97 -30.33 4.02
C PRO A 39 3.44 -30.77 4.05
N ALA A 40 4.35 -29.82 4.26
CA ALA A 40 5.67 -30.06 4.82
C ALA A 40 6.16 -28.78 5.51
N GLU A 41 6.64 -28.95 6.73
CA GLU A 41 6.97 -27.94 7.76
C GLU A 41 7.84 -26.71 7.35
N PRO A 42 8.57 -26.66 6.21
CA PRO A 42 9.17 -25.40 5.72
C PRO A 42 8.19 -24.45 5.02
N ALA A 43 7.22 -24.98 4.27
CA ALA A 43 6.34 -24.18 3.39
C ALA A 43 5.33 -23.33 4.18
N THR A 44 4.91 -23.79 5.35
CA THR A 44 4.01 -23.03 6.24
C THR A 44 4.69 -21.79 6.80
N ARG A 45 6.00 -21.84 7.10
CA ARG A 45 6.74 -20.69 7.64
C ARG A 45 6.87 -19.57 6.62
N ASP A 46 7.18 -19.90 5.38
CA ASP A 46 7.29 -18.91 4.30
C ASP A 46 5.93 -18.28 4.00
N LEU A 47 4.86 -19.07 4.00
CA LEU A 47 3.49 -18.56 3.88
C LEU A 47 3.14 -17.56 5.01
N LEU A 48 3.44 -17.90 6.26
CA LEU A 48 3.23 -16.99 7.39
C LEU A 48 4.00 -15.67 7.19
N LEU A 49 5.25 -15.76 6.71
CA LEU A 49 6.10 -14.60 6.45
C LEU A 49 5.51 -13.69 5.36
N PHE A 50 5.08 -14.25 4.23
CA PHE A 50 4.47 -13.48 3.14
C PHE A 50 3.17 -12.80 3.58
N CYS A 51 2.26 -13.54 4.22
CA CYS A 51 1.01 -12.95 4.73
C CYS A 51 1.28 -11.82 5.73
N HIS A 52 2.17 -12.02 6.70
CA HIS A 52 2.48 -10.97 7.68
C HIS A 52 3.15 -9.76 7.03
N GLY A 53 4.13 -9.98 6.16
CA GLY A 53 4.83 -8.92 5.45
C GLY A 53 3.89 -8.08 4.59
N PHE A 54 3.02 -8.74 3.83
CA PHE A 54 1.99 -8.08 3.03
C PHE A 54 1.01 -7.27 3.89
N CYS A 55 0.42 -7.87 4.93
CA CYS A 55 -0.51 -7.17 5.81
C CYS A 55 0.13 -5.95 6.48
N ALA A 56 1.37 -6.09 6.96
CA ALA A 56 2.09 -4.98 7.59
C ALA A 56 2.42 -3.86 6.60
N ALA A 57 2.85 -4.21 5.38
CA ALA A 57 3.15 -3.24 4.34
C ALA A 57 1.91 -2.44 3.92
N LEU A 58 0.78 -3.11 3.67
CA LEU A 58 -0.45 -2.45 3.26
C LEU A 58 -1.03 -1.56 4.37
N ALA A 59 -1.02 -2.04 5.62
CA ALA A 59 -1.47 -1.25 6.76
C ALA A 59 -0.62 0.02 6.95
N ALA A 60 0.71 -0.09 6.87
CA ALA A 60 1.62 1.04 7.03
C ALA A 60 1.48 2.07 5.88
N HIS A 61 1.21 1.60 4.67
CA HIS A 61 0.92 2.46 3.51
C HIS A 61 -0.33 3.31 3.75
N HIS A 62 -1.48 2.68 4.03
CA HIS A 62 -2.72 3.42 4.27
C HIS A 62 -2.65 4.32 5.52
N GLU A 63 -1.97 3.87 6.58
CA GLU A 63 -1.76 4.72 7.77
C GLU A 63 -0.97 6.00 7.41
N GLY A 64 0.08 5.87 6.60
CA GLY A 64 0.88 7.01 6.16
C GLY A 64 0.05 7.99 5.32
N GLU A 65 -0.82 7.49 4.45
CA GLU A 65 -1.73 8.30 3.66
C GLU A 65 -2.74 9.05 4.52
N ASP A 66 -3.43 8.34 5.41
CA ASP A 66 -4.45 8.90 6.29
C ASP A 66 -3.91 9.98 7.22
N ARG A 67 -2.67 9.80 7.69
CA ARG A 67 -2.07 10.66 8.71
C ARG A 67 -1.24 11.80 8.13
N GLN A 68 -0.74 11.66 6.90
CA GLN A 68 0.20 12.64 6.32
C GLN A 68 -0.26 13.12 4.94
N LEU A 69 -0.46 12.20 3.99
CA LEU A 69 -0.75 12.59 2.60
C LEU A 69 -2.11 13.27 2.46
N PHE A 70 -3.17 12.64 2.96
CA PHE A 70 -4.53 13.14 2.81
C PHE A 70 -4.76 14.47 3.55
N PRO A 71 -4.25 14.69 4.78
CA PRO A 71 -4.28 16.02 5.39
C PRO A 71 -3.62 17.10 4.54
N ALA A 72 -2.43 16.83 3.98
CA ALA A 72 -1.72 17.78 3.13
C ALA A 72 -2.50 18.12 1.84
N ILE A 73 -3.13 17.10 1.22
CA ILE A 73 -4.01 17.30 0.07
C ILE A 73 -5.24 18.11 0.48
N ALA A 74 -5.90 17.80 1.59
CA ALA A 74 -7.12 18.49 2.04
C ALA A 74 -6.90 19.97 2.43
N GLU A 75 -5.66 20.33 2.79
CA GLU A 75 -5.25 21.71 3.04
C GLU A 75 -5.10 22.51 1.74
N GLN A 76 -4.42 21.93 0.74
CA GLN A 76 -4.10 22.59 -0.54
C GLN A 76 -5.24 22.49 -1.58
N TYR A 77 -6.03 21.43 -1.51
CA TYR A 77 -7.12 21.10 -2.45
C TYR A 77 -8.43 20.75 -1.68
N PRO A 78 -9.09 21.74 -1.04
CA PRO A 78 -10.31 21.54 -0.26
C PRO A 78 -11.45 20.79 -0.96
N GLU A 79 -11.53 20.88 -2.27
CA GLU A 79 -12.52 20.23 -3.13
C GLU A 79 -12.41 18.70 -3.12
N LEU A 80 -11.25 18.14 -2.77
CA LEU A 80 -11.02 16.69 -2.72
C LEU A 80 -11.44 16.04 -1.40
N ARG A 81 -11.86 16.81 -0.39
CA ARG A 81 -12.21 16.26 0.94
C ARG A 81 -13.24 15.14 0.90
N GLU A 82 -14.20 15.20 -0.02
CA GLU A 82 -15.18 14.12 -0.17
C GLU A 82 -14.53 12.84 -0.71
N ALA A 83 -13.67 12.96 -1.74
CA ALA A 83 -12.93 11.83 -2.29
C ALA A 83 -11.98 11.20 -1.25
N LEU A 84 -11.26 12.03 -0.48
CA LEU A 84 -10.38 11.58 0.59
C LEU A 84 -11.15 10.85 1.70
N ARG A 85 -12.36 11.31 2.05
CA ARG A 85 -13.24 10.61 3.00
C ARG A 85 -13.67 9.24 2.48
N TYR A 86 -13.93 9.11 1.18
CA TYR A 86 -14.23 7.80 0.58
C TYR A 86 -13.02 6.86 0.62
N LEU A 87 -11.82 7.37 0.33
CA LEU A 87 -10.57 6.60 0.44
C LEU A 87 -10.32 6.11 1.88
N GLN A 88 -10.49 6.96 2.88
CA GLN A 88 -10.40 6.59 4.30
C GLN A 88 -11.41 5.51 4.71
N GLN A 89 -12.61 5.54 4.09
CA GLN A 89 -13.61 4.50 4.32
C GLN A 89 -13.21 3.17 3.69
N ASP A 90 -12.60 3.20 2.50
CA ASP A 90 -12.00 2.00 1.90
C ASP A 90 -10.84 1.47 2.77
N HIS A 91 -9.97 2.34 3.31
CA HIS A 91 -8.89 1.95 4.22
C HIS A 91 -9.43 1.22 5.44
N SER A 92 -10.49 1.73 6.07
CA SER A 92 -11.15 1.09 7.23
C SER A 92 -11.70 -0.30 6.89
N MET A 93 -12.27 -0.46 5.68
CA MET A 93 -12.75 -1.75 5.20
C MET A 93 -11.60 -2.73 4.93
N ILE A 94 -10.52 -2.26 4.30
CA ILE A 94 -9.34 -3.08 4.02
C ILE A 94 -8.66 -3.51 5.31
N GLU A 95 -8.51 -2.61 6.29
CA GLU A 95 -7.97 -2.92 7.63
C GLU A 95 -8.78 -4.06 8.29
N HIS A 96 -10.11 -4.00 8.22
CA HIS A 96 -10.97 -5.07 8.74
C HIS A 96 -10.70 -6.42 8.03
N LEU A 97 -10.56 -6.42 6.71
CA LEU A 97 -10.26 -7.63 5.93
C LEU A 97 -8.86 -8.19 6.25
N LEU A 98 -7.87 -7.31 6.44
CA LEU A 98 -6.52 -7.68 6.85
C LEU A 98 -6.53 -8.33 8.24
N GLY A 99 -7.29 -7.78 9.20
CA GLY A 99 -7.46 -8.38 10.52
C GLY A 99 -8.09 -9.78 10.45
N GLY A 100 -9.08 -9.97 9.56
CA GLY A 100 -9.66 -11.29 9.29
C GLY A 100 -8.64 -12.30 8.74
N LEU A 101 -7.82 -11.88 7.76
CA LEU A 101 -6.74 -12.71 7.21
C LEU A 101 -5.69 -13.05 8.28
N GLN A 102 -5.24 -12.07 9.06
CA GLN A 102 -4.27 -12.28 10.15
C GLN A 102 -4.80 -13.27 11.19
N ALA A 103 -6.08 -13.17 11.57
CA ALA A 103 -6.70 -14.10 12.49
C ALA A 103 -6.76 -15.53 11.92
N ALA A 104 -7.09 -15.69 10.64
CA ALA A 104 -7.09 -16.98 9.95
C ALA A 104 -5.67 -17.58 9.89
N VAL A 105 -4.67 -16.77 9.60
CA VAL A 105 -3.24 -17.14 9.61
C VAL A 105 -2.79 -17.58 11.00
N ALA A 106 -3.10 -16.81 12.05
CA ALA A 106 -2.70 -17.10 13.43
C ALA A 106 -3.25 -18.42 13.97
N ARG A 107 -4.42 -18.86 13.50
CA ARG A 107 -5.03 -20.14 13.87
C ARG A 107 -4.72 -21.28 12.90
N ALA A 108 -3.80 -21.07 11.96
CA ALA A 108 -3.45 -22.03 10.91
C ALA A 108 -4.67 -22.54 10.13
N ALA A 109 -5.52 -21.61 9.66
CA ALA A 109 -6.66 -21.94 8.80
C ALA A 109 -6.21 -22.68 7.52
N PRO A 110 -7.06 -23.55 6.96
CA PRO A 110 -6.71 -24.32 5.77
C PRO A 110 -6.51 -23.41 4.54
N PRO A 111 -5.68 -23.82 3.55
CA PRO A 111 -5.34 -22.99 2.39
C PRO A 111 -6.55 -22.44 1.64
N GLU A 112 -7.65 -23.21 1.53
CA GLU A 112 -8.86 -22.77 0.84
C GLU A 112 -9.52 -21.57 1.54
N GLU A 113 -9.39 -21.47 2.86
CA GLU A 113 -9.91 -20.32 3.60
C GLU A 113 -9.03 -19.09 3.41
N LEU A 114 -7.70 -19.26 3.51
CA LEU A 114 -6.74 -18.18 3.25
C LEU A 114 -6.89 -17.62 1.83
N SER A 115 -7.08 -18.49 0.84
CA SER A 115 -7.35 -18.09 -0.55
C SER A 115 -8.58 -17.22 -0.67
N ARG A 116 -9.70 -17.55 0.00
CA ARG A 116 -10.92 -16.72 -0.02
C ARG A 116 -10.69 -15.34 0.60
N HIS A 117 -9.94 -15.25 1.70
CA HIS A 117 -9.58 -13.96 2.29
C HIS A 117 -8.76 -13.11 1.31
N LEU A 118 -7.74 -13.70 0.69
CA LEU A 118 -6.86 -13.02 -0.26
C LEU A 118 -7.58 -12.61 -1.55
N GLU A 119 -8.52 -13.42 -2.05
CA GLU A 119 -9.36 -13.07 -3.19
C GLU A 119 -10.27 -11.87 -2.89
N GLY A 120 -10.88 -11.84 -1.70
CA GLY A 120 -11.67 -10.71 -1.24
C GLY A 120 -10.84 -9.43 -1.13
N LEU A 121 -9.65 -9.52 -0.53
CA LEU A 121 -8.70 -8.41 -0.45
C LEU A 121 -8.27 -7.92 -1.84
N ALA A 122 -7.91 -8.82 -2.75
CA ALA A 122 -7.50 -8.47 -4.11
C ALA A 122 -8.56 -7.67 -4.87
N ALA A 123 -9.83 -8.08 -4.78
CA ALA A 123 -10.92 -7.40 -5.45
C ALA A 123 -11.13 -5.97 -4.93
N ILE A 124 -11.10 -5.78 -3.61
CA ILE A 124 -11.28 -4.47 -2.98
C ILE A 124 -10.07 -3.57 -3.26
N MET A 125 -8.84 -4.08 -3.10
CA MET A 125 -7.62 -3.31 -3.33
C MET A 125 -7.51 -2.80 -4.76
N GLU A 126 -7.82 -3.63 -5.76
CA GLU A 126 -7.74 -3.19 -7.15
C GLU A 126 -8.76 -2.07 -7.45
N SER A 127 -9.97 -2.17 -6.91
CA SER A 127 -10.96 -1.08 -6.99
C SER A 127 -10.46 0.20 -6.33
N HIS A 128 -9.92 0.07 -5.13
CA HIS A 128 -9.42 1.15 -4.29
C HIS A 128 -8.24 1.89 -4.96
N PHE A 129 -7.16 1.19 -5.32
CA PHE A 129 -6.00 1.80 -5.97
C PHE A 129 -6.39 2.52 -7.28
N ARG A 130 -7.22 1.90 -8.12
CA ARG A 130 -7.69 2.55 -9.36
C ARG A 130 -8.52 3.81 -9.09
N TYR A 131 -9.28 3.83 -8.01
CA TYR A 131 -10.04 5.01 -7.61
C TYR A 131 -9.10 6.11 -7.15
N GLU A 132 -8.19 5.82 -6.23
CA GLU A 132 -7.22 6.76 -5.71
C GLU A 132 -6.33 7.37 -6.79
N GLU A 133 -5.68 6.52 -7.58
CA GLU A 133 -4.80 6.92 -8.68
C GLU A 133 -5.52 7.82 -9.69
N ARG A 134 -6.85 7.64 -9.86
CA ARG A 134 -7.65 8.50 -10.73
C ARG A 134 -7.97 9.84 -10.08
N GLN A 135 -8.35 9.85 -8.81
CA GLN A 135 -8.71 11.08 -8.10
C GLN A 135 -7.49 11.97 -7.85
N LEU A 136 -6.35 11.38 -7.46
CA LEU A 136 -5.24 12.12 -6.88
C LEU A 136 -4.12 12.42 -7.88
N ARG A 137 -4.07 11.76 -9.04
CA ARG A 137 -2.96 11.90 -10.03
C ARG A 137 -2.59 13.33 -10.38
N GLN A 138 -3.58 14.20 -10.57
CA GLN A 138 -3.32 15.59 -10.98
C GLN A 138 -2.76 16.42 -9.83
N VAL A 139 -3.31 16.26 -8.61
CA VAL A 139 -2.86 17.02 -7.44
C VAL A 139 -1.51 16.54 -6.92
N LEU A 140 -1.26 15.23 -6.95
CA LEU A 140 0.02 14.65 -6.53
C LEU A 140 1.19 15.02 -7.47
N ALA A 141 0.91 15.50 -8.67
CA ALA A 141 1.96 15.96 -9.59
C ALA A 141 2.53 17.34 -9.19
N THR A 142 1.80 18.10 -8.38
CA THR A 142 2.17 19.47 -7.96
C THR A 142 2.11 19.68 -6.45
N LEU A 143 1.74 18.65 -5.68
CA LEU A 143 1.65 18.70 -4.23
C LEU A 143 2.98 19.12 -3.61
N ALA A 144 2.96 20.23 -2.88
CA ALA A 144 4.08 20.65 -2.06
C ALA A 144 3.96 20.00 -0.68
N LEU A 145 4.64 18.87 -0.50
CA LEU A 145 4.72 18.17 0.78
C LEU A 145 6.19 17.89 1.11
N ASP A 146 6.68 18.54 2.16
CA ASP A 146 8.03 18.35 2.68
C ASP A 146 8.04 17.18 3.68
N ALA A 147 8.07 15.97 3.13
CA ALA A 147 8.09 14.73 3.90
C ALA A 147 8.89 13.65 3.15
N GLU A 148 9.55 12.78 3.91
CA GLU A 148 10.22 11.60 3.36
C GLU A 148 9.20 10.62 2.76
N PRO A 149 9.27 10.28 1.46
CA PRO A 149 8.23 9.46 0.85
C PRO A 149 8.06 8.08 1.49
N GLY A 150 9.12 7.47 2.01
CA GLY A 150 9.02 6.21 2.75
C GLY A 150 8.26 6.32 4.08
N ALA A 151 8.25 7.50 4.70
CA ALA A 151 7.45 7.75 5.90
C ALA A 151 5.97 7.96 5.59
N VAL A 152 5.64 8.42 4.37
CA VAL A 152 4.26 8.70 3.92
C VAL A 152 3.64 7.50 3.21
N LEU A 153 4.40 6.79 2.37
CA LEU A 153 3.89 5.71 1.52
C LEU A 153 4.24 4.32 2.07
N GLY A 154 4.97 4.26 3.19
CA GLY A 154 5.26 3.02 3.89
C GLY A 154 6.46 2.23 3.34
N PRO A 155 6.66 1.00 3.85
CA PRO A 155 7.93 0.28 3.76
C PRO A 155 8.26 -0.30 2.38
N LEU A 156 7.29 -0.35 1.45
CA LEU A 156 7.53 -0.78 0.07
C LEU A 156 7.92 0.39 -0.83
N TRP A 157 7.96 1.60 -0.31
CA TRP A 157 8.58 2.70 -1.02
C TRP A 157 10.07 2.43 -1.20
N ALA A 158 10.55 2.69 -2.41
CA ALA A 158 11.96 2.69 -2.75
C ALA A 158 12.15 3.74 -3.85
N PRO A 159 13.21 4.56 -3.77
CA PRO A 159 13.44 5.63 -4.73
C PRO A 159 13.54 5.05 -6.14
N SER A 160 12.90 5.71 -7.10
CA SER A 160 13.05 5.37 -8.51
C SER A 160 14.53 5.38 -8.91
N PRO A 161 15.03 4.42 -9.72
CA PRO A 161 16.41 4.44 -10.18
C PRO A 161 16.78 5.70 -10.98
N ALA A 162 15.79 6.41 -11.55
CA ALA A 162 15.99 7.70 -12.22
C ALA A 162 16.26 8.88 -11.24
N ALA A 163 16.14 8.65 -9.94
CA ALA A 163 16.47 9.59 -8.87
C ALA A 163 17.95 9.65 -8.51
N ALA A 164 18.72 8.64 -8.93
CA ALA A 164 20.04 8.34 -8.40
C ALA A 164 21.19 8.80 -9.31
N ASP A 165 20.91 9.55 -10.38
CA ASP A 165 21.97 10.12 -11.23
C ASP A 165 22.28 11.56 -10.77
N PRO A 166 23.52 11.84 -10.32
CA PRO A 166 23.97 13.17 -9.91
C PRO A 166 24.19 14.13 -11.09
#